data_AF-A0AA39A1K4-F1
#
_entry.id   AF-A0AA39A1K4-F1
#
_cell.length_a   1.000
_cell.length_b   1.000
_cell.length_c   1.000
_cell.angle_alpha   90.00
_cell.angle_beta   90.00
_cell.angle_gamma   90.00
#
_symmetry.space_group_name_H-M   'P 1'
#
loop_
_entity.id
_entity.type
_entity.pdbx_description
1 polymer ?
#
loop_
_entity_poly.entity_id
_entity_poly.type
_entity_poly.pdbx_seq_one_letter_code
_entity_poly.pdbx_strand_id
1 'polypeptide(L)'
;MISDVVIVGEVANFVAYAFAPAVLVTPLGALSIIVSAVLAQFILKERLHKLGILGCVMCISGSVIIVIHAPQERAISSVQEIWNMATQTAFLLYVGSVVVVVFILIFHFAPQCGSTNVLVFTGICSLMGSLSVMSVKALGTSLKLTFEGKNQLIFPETWFFMVVVAICVITQMNYLNKALDTFNTAVVSPIYYVMFTSLTILASVIMFKDWDGQSGGSIISEICGFIVVLSGTILLNVTKDYEGSSFRGIYHPPLSPSLSARLCSGNGELLKHDEENLVSSDEICLRRQELY
;
A
#
# COMPACT_ATOMS: atom_id res chain seq x y z
N MET A 1 20.50 -7.56 -8.16
CA MET A 1 20.61 -6.09 -8.31
C MET A 1 19.31 -5.37 -7.94
N ILE A 2 18.17 -5.65 -8.60
CA ILE A 2 16.88 -5.02 -8.23
C ILE A 2 16.42 -5.47 -6.83
N SER A 3 16.56 -6.76 -6.52
CA SER A 3 16.26 -7.31 -5.19
C SER A 3 17.12 -6.67 -4.09
N ASP A 4 18.41 -6.44 -4.36
CA ASP A 4 19.33 -5.83 -3.38
C ASP A 4 18.93 -4.38 -3.07
N VAL A 5 18.54 -3.60 -4.08
CA VAL A 5 18.07 -2.21 -3.90
C VAL A 5 16.77 -2.16 -3.09
N VAL A 6 15.83 -3.07 -3.38
CA VAL A 6 14.56 -3.15 -2.64
C VAL A 6 14.80 -3.54 -1.18
N ILE A 7 15.66 -4.52 -0.93
CA ILE A 7 16.01 -4.95 0.44
C ILE A 7 16.66 -3.81 1.21
N VAL A 8 17.62 -3.10 0.60
CA VAL A 8 18.27 -1.95 1.24
C VAL A 8 17.28 -0.82 1.52
N GLY A 9 16.34 -0.56 0.61
CA GLY A 9 15.28 0.44 0.80
C GLY A 9 14.35 0.10 1.97
N GLU A 10 13.90 -1.16 2.05
CA GLU A 10 13.07 -1.63 3.16
C GLU A 10 13.82 -1.58 4.50
N VAL A 11 15.09 -1.99 4.54
CA VAL A 11 15.92 -1.88 5.74
C VAL A 11 16.12 -0.41 6.14
N ALA A 12 16.34 0.49 5.18
CA ALA A 12 16.48 1.92 5.46
C ALA A 12 15.18 2.53 6.01
N ASN A 13 14.03 2.17 5.44
CA ASN A 13 12.72 2.59 5.92
C ASN A 13 12.46 2.06 7.35
N PHE A 14 12.82 0.81 7.60
CA PHE A 14 12.75 0.19 8.93
C PHE A 14 13.65 0.90 9.95
N VAL A 15 14.89 1.21 9.56
CA VAL A 15 15.82 2.01 10.35
C VAL A 15 15.25 3.40 10.65
N ALA A 16 14.59 4.05 9.68
CA ALA A 16 13.94 5.34 9.92
C ALA A 16 12.85 5.25 10.99
N TYR A 17 11.97 4.24 10.95
CA TYR A 17 10.96 4.00 11.99
C TYR A 17 11.54 3.62 13.36
N ALA A 18 12.74 3.05 13.39
CA ALA A 18 13.46 2.73 14.61
C ALA A 18 14.00 3.98 15.34
N PHE A 19 14.33 5.05 14.60
CA PHE A 19 15.02 6.23 15.14
C PHE A 19 14.22 7.53 15.09
N ALA A 20 13.07 7.55 14.41
CA ALA A 20 12.21 8.71 14.29
C ALA A 20 10.74 8.33 14.52
N PRO A 21 9.90 9.28 14.98
CA PRO A 21 8.49 9.02 15.21
C PRO A 21 7.79 8.71 13.89
N ALA A 22 6.85 7.78 13.92
CA ALA A 22 6.09 7.37 12.73
C ALA A 22 5.41 8.55 12.02
N VAL A 23 4.96 9.55 12.80
CA VAL A 23 4.39 10.81 12.30
C VAL A 23 5.34 11.59 11.38
N LEU A 24 6.66 11.52 11.61
CA LEU A 24 7.68 12.18 10.78
C LEU A 24 8.17 11.31 9.63
N VAL A 25 8.26 9.99 9.84
CA VAL A 25 8.73 9.04 8.82
C VAL A 25 7.69 8.90 7.70
N THR A 26 6.40 8.95 8.03
CA THR A 26 5.34 8.71 7.03
C THR A 26 5.26 9.80 5.94
N PRO A 27 5.31 11.12 6.27
CA PRO A 27 5.39 12.18 5.26
C PRO A 27 6.66 12.12 4.41
N LEU A 28 7.80 11.70 4.98
CA LEU A 28 9.03 11.48 4.22
C LEU A 28 8.86 10.38 3.16
N GLY A 29 8.10 9.33 3.49
CA GLY A 29 7.67 8.31 2.53
C GLY A 29 6.88 8.91 1.36
N ALA A 30 5.90 9.78 1.63
CA ALA A 30 5.16 10.49 0.57
C ALA A 30 6.06 11.44 -0.25
N LEU A 31 6.99 12.15 0.39
CA LEU A 31 7.96 13.01 -0.30
C LEU A 31 8.86 12.21 -1.26
N SER A 32 9.21 10.97 -0.93
CA SER A 32 9.98 10.11 -1.84
C SER A 32 9.24 9.83 -3.16
N ILE A 33 7.92 9.62 -3.09
CA ILE A 33 7.06 9.43 -4.28
C ILE A 33 7.05 10.68 -5.15
N ILE A 34 7.00 11.88 -4.54
CA ILE A 34 7.08 13.15 -5.26
C ILE A 34 8.42 13.29 -5.97
N VAL A 35 9.53 13.01 -5.29
CA VAL A 35 10.87 13.10 -5.88
C VAL A 35 11.01 12.14 -7.05
N SER A 36 10.50 10.90 -6.93
CA SER A 36 10.46 9.95 -8.04
C SER A 36 9.59 10.45 -9.20
N ALA A 37 8.43 11.05 -8.94
CA ALA A 37 7.56 11.61 -9.97
C ALA A 37 8.21 12.79 -10.70
N VAL A 38 8.89 13.69 -9.97
CA VAL A 38 9.62 14.83 -10.56
C VAL A 38 10.83 14.36 -11.37
N LEU A 39 11.58 13.38 -10.88
CA LEU A 39 12.70 12.80 -11.64
C LEU A 39 12.22 12.09 -12.90
N ALA A 40 11.11 11.33 -12.83
CA ALA A 40 10.51 10.70 -13.98
C ALA A 40 10.14 11.74 -15.06
N GLN A 41 9.67 12.92 -14.67
CA GLN A 41 9.34 14.00 -15.60
C GLN A 41 10.56 14.58 -16.30
N PHE A 42 11.66 14.78 -15.56
CA PHE A 42 12.91 15.23 -16.16
C PHE A 42 13.52 14.19 -17.10
N ILE A 43 13.42 12.90 -16.77
CA ILE A 43 14.03 11.81 -17.53
C ILE A 43 13.16 11.38 -18.73
N LEU A 44 11.84 11.23 -18.56
CA LEU A 44 10.90 10.82 -19.62
C LEU A 44 10.44 11.98 -20.51
N LYS A 45 10.70 13.25 -20.16
CA LYS A 45 10.17 14.45 -20.85
C LYS A 45 8.64 14.50 -20.95
N GLU A 46 7.93 13.74 -20.13
CA GLU A 46 6.47 13.85 -20.01
C GLU A 46 6.10 15.16 -19.31
N ARG A 47 4.90 15.69 -19.57
CA ARG A 47 4.40 16.91 -18.92
C ARG A 47 3.34 16.56 -17.89
N LEU A 48 3.69 16.70 -16.61
CA LEU A 48 2.81 16.53 -15.47
C LEU A 48 1.62 17.45 -15.66
N HIS A 49 0.44 16.83 -15.73
CA HIS A 49 -0.81 17.55 -15.76
C HIS A 49 -0.90 18.48 -14.54
N LYS A 50 -1.60 19.62 -14.66
CA LYS A 50 -1.72 20.63 -13.58
C LYS A 50 -2.19 20.03 -12.24
N LEU A 51 -2.98 18.96 -12.30
CA LEU A 51 -3.44 18.21 -11.13
C LEU A 51 -2.32 17.47 -10.39
N GLY A 52 -1.34 16.92 -11.09
CA GLY A 52 -0.19 16.25 -10.47
C GLY A 52 0.73 17.26 -9.77
N ILE A 53 0.93 18.45 -10.36
CA ILE A 53 1.64 19.56 -9.70
C ILE A 53 0.89 20.00 -8.43
N LEU A 54 -0.43 20.13 -8.49
CA LEU A 54 -1.25 20.45 -7.33
C LEU A 54 -1.09 19.38 -6.22
N GLY A 55 -1.08 18.10 -6.60
CA GLY A 55 -0.85 17.00 -5.66
C GLY A 55 0.54 17.04 -5.00
N CYS A 56 1.59 17.37 -5.77
CA CYS A 56 2.93 17.60 -5.23
C CYS A 56 2.94 18.75 -4.21
N VAL A 57 2.33 19.89 -4.55
CA VAL A 57 2.28 21.06 -3.66
C VAL A 57 1.53 20.73 -2.37
N MET A 58 0.40 20.02 -2.45
CA MET A 58 -0.32 19.56 -1.26
C MET A 58 0.51 18.62 -0.40
N CYS A 59 1.19 17.63 -0.99
CA CYS A 59 2.01 16.71 -0.19
C CYS A 59 3.18 17.42 0.49
N ILE A 60 3.83 18.38 -0.19
CA ILE A 60 4.91 19.19 0.40
C ILE A 60 4.37 20.06 1.55
N SER A 61 3.27 20.78 1.33
CA SER A 61 2.70 21.66 2.36
C SER A 61 2.21 20.87 3.58
N GLY A 62 1.51 19.76 3.37
CA GLY A 62 1.06 18.88 4.44
C GLY A 62 2.23 18.27 5.23
N SER A 63 3.29 17.84 4.55
CA SER A 63 4.50 17.31 5.22
C SER A 63 5.17 18.36 6.09
N VAL A 64 5.30 19.60 5.61
CA VAL A 64 5.88 20.72 6.38
C VAL A 64 5.03 21.03 7.61
N ILE A 65 3.69 21.05 7.49
CA ILE A 65 2.79 21.28 8.63
C ILE A 65 2.99 20.20 9.71
N ILE A 66 3.06 18.93 9.30
CA ILE A 66 3.27 17.79 10.22
C ILE A 66 4.63 17.93 10.91
N VAL A 67 5.71 18.20 10.18
CA VAL A 67 7.06 18.33 10.77
C VAL A 67 7.13 19.47 11.78
N ILE A 68 6.51 20.61 11.50
CA ILE A 68 6.54 21.78 12.39
C ILE A 68 5.75 21.54 13.69
N HIS A 69 4.64 20.78 13.61
CA HIS A 69 3.75 20.56 14.76
C HIS A 69 3.95 19.20 15.45
N ALA A 70 4.88 18.38 14.94
CA ALA A 70 5.16 17.07 15.49
C ALA A 70 5.54 17.17 16.98
N PRO A 71 5.02 16.27 17.81
CA PRO A 71 5.38 16.25 19.22
C PRO A 71 6.87 15.96 19.38
N GLN A 72 7.50 16.61 20.35
CA GLN A 72 8.85 16.27 20.78
C GLN A 72 8.84 14.84 21.35
N GLU A 73 9.59 13.93 20.75
CA GLU A 73 9.73 12.58 21.29
C GLU A 73 10.34 12.64 22.68
N ARG A 74 9.68 12.02 23.66
CA ARG A 74 10.30 11.81 24.98
C ARG A 74 11.55 10.97 24.78
N ALA A 75 12.65 11.37 25.40
CA ALA A 75 13.90 10.61 25.37
C ALA A 75 13.72 9.31 26.15
N ILE A 76 13.27 8.25 25.47
CA ILE A 76 13.09 6.94 26.07
C ILE A 76 14.46 6.38 26.43
N SER A 77 14.65 6.07 27.70
CA SER A 77 15.96 5.72 28.26
C SER A 77 16.19 4.21 28.37
N SER A 78 15.15 3.39 28.19
CA SER A 78 15.22 1.93 28.29
C SER A 78 14.09 1.22 27.52
N VAL A 79 14.37 0.00 27.06
CA VAL A 79 13.34 -0.90 26.48
C VAL A 79 12.27 -1.25 27.52
N GLN A 80 12.63 -1.29 28.80
CA GLN A 80 11.68 -1.54 29.89
C GLN A 80 10.59 -0.47 29.97
N GLU A 81 10.95 0.77 29.63
CA GLU A 81 10.01 1.89 29.62
C GLU A 81 8.99 1.72 28.50
N ILE A 82 9.44 1.33 27.30
CA ILE A 82 8.57 0.97 26.17
C ILE A 82 7.73 -0.26 26.50
N TRP A 83 8.30 -1.26 27.15
CA TRP A 83 7.60 -2.44 27.59
C TRP A 83 6.46 -2.09 28.57
N ASN A 84 6.72 -1.18 29.50
CA ASN A 84 5.69 -0.71 30.43
C ASN A 84 4.59 0.07 29.71
N MET A 85 4.94 0.90 28.73
CA MET A 85 3.98 1.60 27.86
C MET A 85 3.15 0.61 27.03
N ALA A 86 3.78 -0.42 26.46
CA ALA A 86 3.12 -1.47 25.69
C ALA A 86 2.25 -2.38 26.57
N THR A 87 2.63 -2.60 27.83
CA THR A 87 1.84 -3.41 28.79
C THR A 87 0.68 -2.63 29.41
N GLN A 88 0.60 -1.33 29.15
CA GLN A 88 -0.52 -0.53 29.62
C GLN A 88 -1.84 -1.05 29.01
N THR A 89 -2.89 -1.12 29.82
CA THR A 89 -4.20 -1.68 29.46
C THR A 89 -4.74 -1.12 28.14
N ALA A 90 -4.56 0.17 27.86
CA ALA A 90 -5.05 0.80 26.63
C ALA A 90 -4.37 0.23 25.37
N PHE A 91 -3.04 0.07 25.38
CA PHE A 91 -2.33 -0.49 24.24
C PHE A 91 -2.57 -1.99 24.13
N LEU A 92 -2.66 -2.71 25.25
CA LEU A 92 -2.99 -4.13 25.25
C LEU A 92 -4.38 -4.41 24.64
N LEU A 93 -5.37 -3.56 24.95
CA LEU A 93 -6.70 -3.62 24.33
C LEU A 93 -6.63 -3.31 22.83
N TYR A 94 -5.82 -2.34 22.41
CA TYR A 94 -5.58 -2.07 21.00
C TYR A 94 -4.97 -3.30 20.30
N VAL A 95 -3.87 -3.87 20.81
CA VAL A 95 -3.22 -5.07 20.26
C VAL A 95 -4.21 -6.24 20.21
N GLY A 96 -4.94 -6.49 21.29
CA GLY A 96 -5.97 -7.53 21.34
C GLY A 96 -7.05 -7.32 20.27
N SER A 97 -7.54 -6.09 20.12
CA SER A 97 -8.52 -5.75 19.08
C SER A 97 -7.97 -5.95 17.67
N VAL A 98 -6.72 -5.55 17.42
CA VAL A 98 -6.06 -5.72 16.12
C VAL A 98 -5.92 -7.20 15.80
N VAL A 99 -5.43 -8.02 16.74
CA VAL A 99 -5.29 -9.47 16.55
C VAL A 99 -6.65 -10.09 16.24
N VAL A 100 -7.69 -9.80 17.02
CA VAL A 100 -9.04 -10.35 16.79
C VAL A 100 -9.58 -9.94 15.42
N VAL A 101 -9.47 -8.66 15.05
CA VAL A 101 -9.92 -8.14 13.76
C VAL A 101 -9.14 -8.81 12.63
N VAL A 102 -7.81 -8.90 12.71
CA VAL A 102 -6.98 -9.58 11.71
C VAL A 102 -7.38 -11.04 11.58
N PHE A 103 -7.58 -11.77 12.69
CA PHE A 103 -8.05 -13.16 12.64
C PHE A 103 -9.40 -13.27 11.93
N ILE A 104 -10.38 -12.42 12.25
CA ILE A 104 -11.68 -12.40 11.58
C ILE A 104 -11.52 -12.10 10.08
N LEU A 105 -10.69 -11.12 9.72
CA LEU A 105 -10.44 -10.76 8.33
C LEU A 105 -9.76 -11.89 7.56
N ILE A 106 -8.83 -12.62 8.17
CA ILE A 106 -8.11 -13.74 7.54
C ILE A 106 -9.01 -14.97 7.39
N PHE A 107 -9.73 -15.37 8.42
CA PHE A 107 -10.48 -16.64 8.40
C PHE A 107 -11.87 -16.51 7.78
N HIS A 108 -12.52 -15.34 7.89
CA HIS A 108 -13.89 -15.15 7.41
C HIS A 108 -13.95 -14.34 6.12
N PHE A 109 -13.33 -13.15 6.10
CA PHE A 109 -13.47 -12.23 4.97
C PHE A 109 -12.50 -12.51 3.82
N ALA A 110 -11.28 -12.98 4.08
CA ALA A 110 -10.32 -13.28 3.01
C ALA A 110 -10.81 -14.39 2.07
N PRO A 111 -11.43 -15.50 2.52
CA PRO A 111 -11.95 -16.53 1.62
C PRO A 111 -13.25 -16.11 0.91
N GLN A 112 -14.10 -15.30 1.54
CA GLN A 112 -15.43 -14.95 0.98
C GLN A 112 -15.42 -13.67 0.14
N CYS A 113 -14.67 -12.65 0.56
CA CYS A 113 -14.74 -11.29 0.02
C CYS A 113 -13.38 -10.69 -0.34
N GLY A 114 -12.28 -11.43 -0.14
CA GLY A 114 -10.92 -10.92 -0.31
C GLY A 114 -10.64 -10.44 -1.74
N SER A 115 -11.17 -11.13 -2.74
CA SER A 115 -11.00 -10.76 -4.16
C SER A 115 -11.99 -9.70 -4.66
N THR A 116 -13.00 -9.36 -3.88
CA THR A 116 -14.03 -8.38 -4.27
C THR A 116 -13.79 -7.02 -3.63
N ASN A 117 -13.27 -6.99 -2.39
CA ASN A 117 -13.07 -5.77 -1.64
C ASN A 117 -11.59 -5.55 -1.29
N VAL A 118 -10.96 -4.58 -1.95
CA VAL A 118 -9.56 -4.18 -1.72
C VAL A 118 -9.27 -3.83 -0.25
N LEU A 119 -10.28 -3.34 0.47
CA LEU A 119 -10.20 -2.99 1.89
C LEU A 119 -9.88 -4.18 2.81
N VAL A 120 -10.21 -5.41 2.40
CA VAL A 120 -9.94 -6.59 3.24
C VAL A 120 -8.44 -6.88 3.29
N PHE A 121 -7.78 -7.02 2.13
CA PHE A 121 -6.35 -7.29 2.10
C PHE A 121 -5.51 -6.10 2.58
N THR A 122 -5.90 -4.88 2.18
CA THR A 122 -5.22 -3.66 2.64
C THR A 122 -5.43 -3.43 4.14
N GLY A 123 -6.61 -3.73 4.68
CA GLY A 123 -6.88 -3.66 6.12
C GLY A 123 -6.01 -4.61 6.93
N ILE A 124 -5.86 -5.87 6.50
CA ILE A 124 -5.00 -6.85 7.18
C ILE A 124 -3.55 -6.38 7.21
N CYS A 125 -2.99 -5.97 6.06
CA CYS A 125 -1.60 -5.56 6.01
C CYS A 125 -1.36 -4.23 6.76
N SER A 126 -2.31 -3.30 6.75
CA SER A 126 -2.22 -2.05 7.52
C SER A 126 -2.30 -2.27 9.03
N LEU A 127 -3.17 -3.17 9.50
CA LEU A 127 -3.30 -3.55 10.91
C LEU A 127 -2.05 -4.26 11.45
N MET A 128 -1.52 -5.22 10.69
CA MET A 128 -0.25 -5.87 11.05
C MET A 128 0.92 -4.89 10.96
N GLY A 129 0.88 -3.98 9.99
CA GLY A 129 1.89 -2.96 9.78
C GLY A 129 1.99 -1.97 10.94
N SER A 130 0.87 -1.50 11.51
CA SER A 130 0.90 -0.59 12.66
C SER A 130 1.55 -1.24 13.89
N LEU A 131 1.27 -2.52 14.15
CA LEU A 131 1.92 -3.29 15.21
C LEU A 131 3.43 -3.48 14.96
N SER A 132 3.80 -3.71 13.70
CA SER A 132 5.19 -3.77 13.28
C SER A 132 5.89 -2.47 13.63
N VAL A 133 5.40 -1.31 13.16
CA VAL A 133 6.04 0.01 13.40
C VAL A 133 6.25 0.28 14.89
N MET A 134 5.27 -0.02 15.75
CA MET A 134 5.44 0.16 17.20
C MET A 134 6.54 -0.75 17.78
N SER A 135 6.60 -1.99 17.32
CA SER A 135 7.61 -2.96 17.75
C SER A 135 9.01 -2.62 17.21
N VAL A 136 9.09 -2.11 15.98
CA VAL A 136 10.35 -1.59 15.39
C VAL A 136 10.89 -0.44 16.19
N LYS A 137 10.04 0.49 16.62
CA LYS A 137 10.45 1.61 17.47
C LYS A 137 11.03 1.14 18.80
N ALA A 138 10.46 0.09 19.38
CA ALA A 138 11.00 -0.55 20.58
C ALA A 138 12.40 -1.15 20.33
N LEU A 139 12.55 -1.89 19.22
CA LEU A 139 13.83 -2.48 18.81
C LEU A 139 14.88 -1.42 18.47
N GLY A 140 14.51 -0.35 17.78
CA GLY A 140 15.39 0.77 17.45
C GLY A 140 15.99 1.42 18.68
N THR A 141 15.15 1.68 19.68
CA THR A 141 15.59 2.20 20.97
C THR A 141 16.53 1.21 21.68
N SER A 142 16.22 -0.09 21.67
CA SER A 142 17.07 -1.14 22.24
C SER A 142 18.47 -1.17 21.61
N LEU A 143 18.51 -1.02 20.28
CA LEU A 143 19.73 -1.10 19.49
C LEU A 143 20.57 0.15 19.71
N LYS A 144 19.95 1.33 19.75
CA LYS A 144 20.60 2.59 20.09
C LYS A 144 21.31 2.51 21.44
N LEU A 145 20.60 2.07 22.48
CA LEU A 145 21.15 1.94 23.84
C LEU A 145 22.27 0.88 23.91
N THR A 146 22.16 -0.17 23.11
CA THR A 146 23.21 -1.20 22.99
C THR A 146 24.49 -0.62 22.37
N PHE A 147 24.38 0.21 21.33
CA PHE A 147 25.54 0.91 20.76
C PHE A 147 26.12 1.99 21.69
N GLU A 148 25.31 2.58 22.57
CA GLU A 148 25.75 3.47 23.65
C GLU A 148 26.41 2.74 24.84
N GLY A 149 26.55 1.40 24.77
CA GLY A 149 27.28 0.58 25.74
C GLY A 149 26.43 -0.06 26.84
N LYS A 150 25.10 0.10 26.81
CA LYS A 150 24.17 -0.60 27.70
C LYS A 150 23.51 -1.75 26.95
N ASN A 151 24.00 -2.97 27.15
CA ASN A 151 23.51 -4.17 26.45
C ASN A 151 22.03 -4.46 26.75
N GLN A 152 21.13 -3.89 25.95
CA GLN A 152 19.69 -4.07 26.06
C GLN A 152 19.19 -5.32 25.31
N LEU A 153 20.07 -5.96 24.51
CA LEU A 153 19.79 -7.21 23.80
C LEU A 153 19.71 -8.45 24.70
N ILE A 154 20.16 -8.35 25.95
CA ILE A 154 20.10 -9.43 26.94
C ILE A 154 18.68 -9.58 27.49
N PHE A 155 17.88 -8.52 27.42
CA PHE A 155 16.51 -8.50 27.92
C PHE A 155 15.58 -9.33 27.03
N PRO A 156 14.77 -10.25 27.62
CA PRO A 156 13.83 -11.07 26.86
C PRO A 156 12.76 -10.25 26.10
N GLU A 157 12.45 -9.04 26.58
CA GLU A 157 11.53 -8.08 25.97
C GLU A 157 11.95 -7.73 24.53
N THR A 158 13.26 -7.55 24.30
CA THR A 158 13.80 -7.23 22.97
C THR A 158 13.57 -8.39 21.99
N TRP A 159 13.77 -9.64 22.44
CA TRP A 159 13.52 -10.83 21.62
C TRP A 159 12.03 -11.00 21.32
N PHE A 160 11.16 -10.70 22.27
CA PHE A 160 9.71 -10.69 22.05
C PHE A 160 9.32 -9.71 20.94
N PHE A 161 9.76 -8.44 21.00
CA PHE A 161 9.47 -7.47 19.95
C PHE A 161 10.04 -7.89 18.60
N MET A 162 11.21 -8.54 18.57
CA MET A 162 11.81 -9.03 17.32
C MET A 162 10.98 -10.12 16.66
N VAL A 163 10.47 -11.08 17.44
CA VAL A 163 9.55 -12.12 16.92
C VAL A 163 8.24 -11.50 16.44
N VAL A 164 7.67 -10.55 17.18
CA VAL A 164 6.44 -9.84 16.78
C VAL A 164 6.64 -9.12 15.45
N VAL A 165 7.74 -8.37 15.29
CA VAL A 165 8.08 -7.71 14.01
C VAL A 165 8.18 -8.72 12.88
N ALA A 166 8.91 -9.82 13.07
CA ALA A 166 9.09 -10.83 12.03
C ALA A 166 7.74 -11.40 11.55
N ILE A 167 6.87 -11.79 12.48
CA ILE A 167 5.53 -12.31 12.16
C ILE A 167 4.68 -11.22 11.46
N CYS A 168 4.72 -9.98 11.94
CA CYS A 168 3.96 -8.89 11.37
C CYS A 168 4.40 -8.56 9.96
N VAL A 169 5.71 -8.44 9.70
CA VAL A 169 6.27 -8.10 8.38
C VAL A 169 5.98 -9.22 7.38
N ILE A 170 6.15 -10.49 7.76
CA ILE A 170 5.85 -11.62 6.87
C ILE A 170 4.35 -11.61 6.49
N THR A 171 3.47 -11.40 7.46
CA THR A 171 2.02 -11.35 7.22
C THR A 171 1.67 -10.13 6.36
N GLN A 172 2.17 -8.95 6.70
CA GLN A 172 1.96 -7.70 5.97
C GLN A 172 2.39 -7.83 4.50
N MET A 173 3.60 -8.34 4.25
CA MET A 173 4.14 -8.48 2.90
C MET A 173 3.33 -9.47 2.05
N ASN A 174 2.90 -10.60 2.65
CA ASN A 174 2.07 -11.57 1.96
C ASN A 174 0.71 -10.99 1.53
N TYR A 175 0.02 -10.29 2.42
CA TYR A 175 -1.30 -9.70 2.11
C TYR A 175 -1.20 -8.47 1.21
N LEU A 176 -0.14 -7.67 1.33
CA LEU A 176 0.10 -6.56 0.41
C LEU A 176 0.37 -7.06 -1.01
N ASN A 177 1.22 -8.08 -1.17
CA ASN A 177 1.46 -8.70 -2.47
C ASN A 177 0.18 -9.30 -3.05
N LYS A 178 -0.65 -9.95 -2.22
CA LYS A 178 -1.95 -10.47 -2.66
C LYS A 178 -2.91 -9.37 -3.11
N ALA A 179 -2.93 -8.23 -2.42
CA ALA A 179 -3.73 -7.07 -2.80
C ALA A 179 -3.30 -6.49 -4.15
N LEU A 180 -1.99 -6.36 -4.36
CA LEU A 180 -1.40 -5.81 -5.59
C LEU A 180 -1.56 -6.76 -6.80
N ASP A 181 -1.60 -8.07 -6.56
CA ASP A 181 -1.85 -9.07 -7.61
C ASP A 181 -3.33 -9.14 -8.01
N THR A 182 -4.23 -8.85 -7.06
CA THR A 182 -5.68 -8.94 -7.29
C THR A 182 -6.30 -7.64 -7.80
N PHE A 183 -5.81 -6.48 -7.34
CA PHE A 183 -6.40 -5.17 -7.60
C PHE A 183 -5.40 -4.23 -8.26
N ASN A 184 -5.90 -3.24 -9.00
CA ASN A 184 -5.05 -2.24 -9.62
C ASN A 184 -4.25 -1.48 -8.54
N THR A 185 -2.91 -1.48 -8.67
CA THR A 185 -1.97 -0.78 -7.78
C THR A 185 -2.34 0.67 -7.55
N ALA A 186 -2.93 1.34 -8.54
CA ALA A 186 -3.34 2.73 -8.42
C ALA A 186 -4.51 2.96 -7.44
N VAL A 187 -5.28 1.92 -7.14
CA VAL A 187 -6.32 1.94 -6.11
C VAL A 187 -5.77 1.41 -4.78
N VAL A 188 -4.96 0.35 -4.83
CA VAL A 188 -4.38 -0.29 -3.63
C VAL A 188 -3.45 0.66 -2.89
N SER A 189 -2.56 1.36 -3.61
CA SER A 189 -1.51 2.19 -3.01
C SER A 189 -2.08 3.36 -2.17
N PRO A 190 -3.02 4.18 -2.68
CA PRO A 190 -3.64 5.23 -1.87
C PRO A 190 -4.41 4.68 -0.66
N ILE A 191 -5.18 3.60 -0.84
CA ILE A 191 -5.98 3.02 0.24
C ILE A 191 -5.08 2.45 1.33
N TYR A 192 -4.06 1.68 0.95
CA TYR A 192 -3.07 1.15 1.86
C TYR A 192 -2.37 2.27 2.62
N TYR A 193 -1.95 3.33 1.93
CA TYR A 193 -1.28 4.47 2.55
C TYR A 193 -2.15 5.14 3.61
N VAL A 194 -3.42 5.42 3.29
CA VAL A 194 -4.38 6.01 4.25
C VAL A 194 -4.58 5.09 5.46
N MET A 195 -4.94 3.83 5.22
CA MET A 195 -5.26 2.86 6.27
C MET A 195 -4.05 2.58 7.17
N PHE A 196 -2.88 2.33 6.58
CA PHE A 196 -1.64 2.07 7.30
C PHE A 196 -1.26 3.26 8.16
N THR A 197 -1.29 4.47 7.59
CA THR A 197 -0.88 5.66 8.33
C THR A 197 -1.84 5.98 9.45
N SER A 198 -3.16 5.94 9.21
CA SER A 198 -4.15 6.21 10.25
C SER A 198 -4.06 5.21 11.40
N LEU A 199 -3.90 3.92 11.12
CA LEU A 199 -3.74 2.89 12.15
C LEU A 199 -2.41 3.02 12.91
N THR A 200 -1.33 3.39 12.22
CA THR A 200 -0.01 3.61 12.83
C THR A 200 -0.02 4.82 13.76
N ILE A 201 -0.63 5.94 13.34
CA ILE A 201 -0.81 7.12 14.19
C ILE A 201 -1.65 6.77 15.41
N LEU A 202 -2.78 6.08 15.21
CA LEU A 202 -3.65 5.64 16.32
C LEU A 202 -2.89 4.76 17.32
N ALA A 203 -2.11 3.78 16.84
CA ALA A 203 -1.27 2.94 17.69
C ALA A 203 -0.24 3.76 18.46
N SER A 204 0.42 4.71 17.79
CA SER A 204 1.42 5.60 18.40
C SER A 204 0.83 6.43 19.53
N VAL A 205 -0.32 7.07 19.28
CA VAL A 205 -1.02 7.91 20.27
C VAL A 205 -1.43 7.10 21.49
N ILE A 206 -1.95 5.88 21.28
CA ILE A 206 -2.36 5.00 22.39
C ILE A 206 -1.15 4.53 23.21
N MET A 207 -0.03 4.19 22.55
CA MET A 207 1.15 3.64 23.21
C MET A 207 1.94 4.71 23.99
N PHE A 208 2.25 5.84 23.35
CA PHE A 208 3.11 6.87 23.94
C PHE A 208 2.35 7.94 24.73
N LYS A 209 1.01 7.99 24.62
CA LYS A 209 0.18 9.05 25.21
C LYS A 209 0.71 10.44 24.88
N ASP A 210 1.17 10.64 23.64
CA ASP A 210 1.87 11.87 23.20
C ASP A 210 1.03 13.16 23.35
N TRP A 211 -0.29 13.05 23.58
CA TRP A 211 -1.18 14.19 23.79
C TRP A 211 -1.16 14.77 25.21
N ASP A 212 -0.54 14.08 26.17
CA ASP A 212 -0.48 14.52 27.57
C ASP A 212 0.54 15.67 27.72
N GLY A 213 0.13 16.87 27.29
CA GLY A 213 0.92 18.11 27.30
C GLY A 213 0.94 18.90 25.98
N GLN A 214 0.36 18.39 24.89
CA GLN A 214 0.36 19.07 23.59
C GLN A 214 -0.82 20.05 23.49
N SER A 215 -0.59 21.25 22.94
CA SER A 215 -1.67 22.20 22.71
C SER A 215 -2.66 21.62 21.67
N GLY A 216 -3.97 21.72 21.93
CA GLY A 216 -4.98 21.17 21.02
C GLY A 216 -4.87 21.71 19.59
N GLY A 217 -4.33 22.92 19.42
CA GLY A 217 -4.01 23.49 18.11
C GLY A 217 -2.94 22.71 17.34
N SER A 218 -1.88 22.22 18.00
CA SER A 218 -0.85 21.40 17.35
C SER A 218 -1.43 20.08 16.84
N ILE A 219 -2.29 19.43 17.63
CA ILE A 219 -2.96 18.17 17.25
C ILE A 219 -3.86 18.40 16.03
N ILE A 220 -4.66 19.47 16.05
CA ILE A 220 -5.55 19.81 14.92
C ILE A 220 -4.73 20.13 13.66
N SER A 221 -3.63 20.88 13.79
CA SER A 221 -2.73 21.18 12.67
C SER A 221 -2.07 19.92 12.11
N GLU A 222 -1.68 18.97 12.96
CA GLU A 222 -1.08 17.69 12.55
C GLU A 222 -2.10 16.83 11.78
N ILE A 223 -3.34 16.72 12.28
CA ILE A 223 -4.43 16.03 11.59
C ILE A 223 -4.75 16.72 10.25
N CYS A 224 -4.78 18.05 10.21
CA CYS A 224 -4.99 18.81 8.99
C CYS A 224 -3.87 18.55 7.98
N GLY A 225 -2.61 18.63 8.42
CA GLY A 225 -1.45 18.31 7.59
C GLY A 225 -1.52 16.89 7.03
N PHE A 226 -1.92 15.92 7.85
CA PHE A 226 -2.12 14.54 7.42
C PHE A 226 -3.20 14.43 6.33
N ILE A 227 -4.38 15.04 6.51
CA ILE A 227 -5.45 15.05 5.50
C ILE A 227 -4.97 15.68 4.18
N VAL A 228 -4.16 16.73 4.25
CA VAL A 228 -3.58 17.39 3.06
C VAL A 228 -2.60 16.46 2.34
N VAL A 229 -1.72 15.77 3.06
CA VAL A 229 -0.81 14.76 2.47
C VAL A 229 -1.60 13.61 1.83
N LEU A 230 -2.64 13.12 2.49
CA LEU A 230 -3.52 12.08 1.94
C LEU A 230 -4.18 12.54 0.64
N SER A 231 -4.76 13.74 0.65
CA SER A 231 -5.43 14.33 -0.51
C SER A 231 -4.46 14.51 -1.68
N GLY A 232 -3.25 15.01 -1.41
CA GLY A 232 -2.20 15.16 -2.43
C GLY A 232 -1.74 13.82 -3.01
N THR A 233 -1.61 12.79 -2.18
CA THR A 233 -1.17 11.44 -2.60
C THR A 233 -2.23 10.75 -3.48
N ILE A 234 -3.51 10.90 -3.12
CA ILE A 234 -4.63 10.42 -3.95
C ILE A 234 -4.64 11.15 -5.29
N LEU A 235 -4.52 12.48 -5.29
CA LEU A 235 -4.51 13.27 -6.51
C LEU A 235 -3.34 12.91 -7.44
N LEU A 236 -2.15 12.68 -6.88
CA LEU A 236 -0.97 12.22 -7.60
C LEU A 236 -1.21 10.86 -8.27
N ASN A 237 -1.76 9.90 -7.53
CA ASN A 237 -2.06 8.56 -8.08
C ASN A 237 -3.10 8.61 -9.19
N VAL A 238 -4.20 9.37 -8.99
CA VAL A 238 -5.23 9.57 -10.03
C VAL A 238 -4.63 10.20 -11.28
N THR A 239 -3.74 11.19 -11.13
CA THR A 239 -3.12 11.85 -12.29
C THR A 239 -2.23 10.88 -13.08
N LYS A 240 -1.50 10.00 -12.40
CA LYS A 240 -0.64 8.98 -13.01
C LYS A 240 -1.44 7.97 -13.85
N ASP A 241 -2.66 7.65 -13.44
CA ASP A 241 -3.56 6.78 -14.20
C ASP A 241 -4.10 7.47 -15.46
N TYR A 242 -4.41 8.76 -15.41
CA TYR A 242 -4.83 9.53 -16.58
C TYR A 242 -3.73 9.57 -17.65
N GLU A 243 -2.47 9.71 -17.27
CA GLU A 243 -1.35 9.70 -18.22
C GLU A 243 -1.13 8.31 -18.83
N GLY A 244 -1.18 7.24 -18.02
CA GLY A 244 -1.05 5.86 -18.51
C GLY A 244 -2.19 5.42 -19.45
N SER A 245 -3.42 5.87 -19.18
CA SER A 245 -4.59 5.59 -20.03
C SER A 245 -4.62 6.45 -21.29
N SER A 246 -4.22 7.72 -21.22
CA SER A 246 -4.06 8.60 -22.38
C SER A 246 -3.00 8.07 -23.36
N PHE A 247 -1.88 7.57 -22.85
CA PHE A 247 -0.85 6.93 -23.68
C PHE A 247 -1.38 5.66 -24.36
N ARG A 248 -2.13 4.83 -23.65
CA ARG A 248 -2.76 3.60 -24.20
C ARG A 248 -3.88 3.90 -25.21
N GLY A 249 -4.52 5.07 -25.12
CA GLY A 249 -5.49 5.57 -26.10
C GLY A 249 -4.87 6.13 -27.39
N ILE A 250 -3.57 6.50 -27.37
CA ILE A 250 -2.87 7.02 -28.57
C ILE A 250 -2.30 5.89 -29.45
N TYR A 251 -2.14 4.67 -28.92
CA TYR A 251 -1.73 3.49 -29.70
C TYR A 251 -2.89 2.68 -30.30
N HIS A 252 -4.14 3.04 -30.03
CA HIS A 252 -5.26 2.62 -30.86
C HIS A 252 -5.69 3.80 -31.74
N PRO A 253 -5.41 3.82 -33.05
CA PRO A 253 -6.15 4.72 -33.92
C PRO A 253 -7.65 4.43 -33.73
N PRO A 254 -8.55 5.43 -33.82
CA PRO A 254 -9.97 5.16 -33.86
C PRO A 254 -10.18 4.34 -35.13
N LEU A 255 -10.43 3.03 -34.99
CA LEU A 255 -10.90 2.25 -36.12
C LEU A 255 -12.26 2.85 -36.46
N SER A 256 -12.28 3.57 -37.58
CA SER A 256 -13.44 4.28 -38.11
C SER A 256 -14.69 3.40 -38.07
N PRO A 257 -15.86 3.91 -37.67
CA PRO A 257 -17.11 3.18 -37.81
C PRO A 257 -17.55 3.25 -39.28
N SER A 258 -16.91 2.47 -40.16
CA SER A 258 -17.27 2.52 -41.59
C SER A 258 -17.03 1.26 -42.42
N LEU A 259 -16.58 0.13 -41.85
CA LEU A 259 -16.53 -1.13 -42.62
C LEU A 259 -17.19 -2.35 -41.96
N SER A 260 -17.20 -2.44 -40.62
CA SER A 260 -17.86 -3.56 -39.92
C SER A 260 -19.40 -3.46 -39.92
N ALA A 261 -19.96 -2.24 -39.93
CA ALA A 261 -21.41 -2.02 -39.99
C ALA A 261 -22.01 -2.16 -41.41
N ARG A 262 -21.21 -2.05 -42.49
CA ARG A 262 -21.70 -2.28 -43.86
C ARG A 262 -21.65 -3.73 -44.31
N LEU A 263 -20.86 -4.58 -43.65
CA LEU A 263 -20.88 -6.03 -43.90
C LEU A 263 -21.99 -6.75 -43.11
N CYS A 264 -22.58 -6.12 -42.09
CA CYS A 264 -23.65 -6.72 -41.26
C CYS A 264 -25.08 -6.24 -41.58
N SER A 265 -25.30 -5.41 -42.61
CA SER A 265 -26.65 -4.92 -42.95
C SER A 265 -27.02 -5.04 -44.44
N GLY A 266 -26.36 -5.94 -45.18
CA GLY A 266 -26.55 -6.06 -46.63
C GLY A 266 -26.70 -7.47 -47.19
N ASN A 267 -26.81 -8.52 -46.36
CA ASN A 267 -26.98 -9.89 -46.86
C ASN A 267 -27.97 -10.70 -46.00
N GLY A 268 -29.17 -10.14 -45.79
CA GLY A 268 -30.36 -10.97 -45.65
C GLY A 268 -30.81 -11.34 -47.06
N GLU A 269 -30.96 -12.65 -47.34
CA GLU A 269 -31.44 -13.26 -48.61
C GLU A 269 -30.40 -13.88 -49.57
N LEU A 270 -29.24 -14.41 -49.13
CA LEU A 270 -28.47 -15.30 -50.04
C LEU A 270 -27.45 -16.26 -49.38
N LEU A 271 -27.77 -16.91 -48.27
CA LEU A 271 -26.95 -18.06 -47.82
C LEU A 271 -27.73 -19.01 -46.91
N LYS A 272 -28.84 -19.55 -47.42
CA LYS A 272 -29.62 -20.61 -46.77
C LYS A 272 -29.53 -21.95 -47.49
N HIS A 273 -28.51 -22.16 -48.32
CA HIS A 273 -28.46 -23.34 -49.21
C HIS A 273 -27.14 -24.12 -49.23
N ASP A 274 -26.18 -23.81 -48.35
CA ASP A 274 -24.83 -24.42 -48.41
C ASP A 274 -24.36 -25.10 -47.11
N GLU A 275 -25.28 -25.38 -46.16
CA GLU A 275 -24.95 -26.17 -44.95
C GLU A 275 -25.46 -27.62 -44.99
N GLU A 276 -26.19 -28.03 -46.03
CA GLU A 276 -26.64 -29.44 -46.18
C GLU A 276 -25.67 -30.32 -47.00
N ASN A 277 -24.65 -29.74 -47.65
CA ASN A 277 -23.74 -30.50 -48.54
C ASN A 277 -22.37 -30.85 -47.93
N LEU A 278 -22.00 -30.29 -46.78
CA LEU A 278 -20.68 -30.54 -46.18
C LEU A 278 -20.63 -31.76 -45.24
N VAL A 279 -21.80 -32.29 -44.84
CA VAL A 279 -21.90 -33.45 -43.93
C VAL A 279 -21.86 -34.80 -44.68
N SER A 280 -22.01 -34.82 -46.01
CA SER A 280 -22.02 -36.09 -46.78
C SER A 280 -20.66 -36.52 -47.37
N SER A 281 -19.64 -35.65 -47.38
CA SER A 281 -18.33 -35.98 -47.97
C SER A 281 -17.40 -36.77 -47.05
N ASP A 282 -17.55 -36.66 -45.73
CA ASP A 282 -16.66 -37.35 -44.77
C ASP A 282 -17.07 -38.82 -44.50
N GLU A 283 -18.33 -39.20 -44.69
CA GLU A 283 -18.75 -40.62 -44.58
C GLU A 283 -18.36 -41.47 -45.80
N ILE A 284 -18.12 -40.87 -46.97
CA ILE A 284 -17.77 -41.60 -48.20
C ILE A 284 -16.26 -41.93 -48.26
N CYS A 285 -15.42 -41.12 -47.60
CA CYS A 285 -13.97 -41.33 -47.56
C CYS A 285 -13.56 -42.48 -46.62
N LEU A 286 -14.29 -42.69 -45.53
CA LEU A 286 -14.00 -43.73 -44.53
C LEU A 286 -14.43 -45.15 -44.95
N ARG A 287 -15.35 -45.31 -45.92
CA ARG A 287 -15.78 -46.65 -46.38
C ARG A 287 -14.88 -47.23 -47.49
N ARG A 288 -13.95 -46.47 -48.07
CA ARG A 288 -13.08 -46.94 -49.17
C ARG A 288 -11.76 -47.57 -48.71
N GLN A 289 -11.41 -47.46 -47.42
CA GLN A 289 -10.11 -47.93 -46.91
C GLN A 289 -10.13 -49.36 -46.31
N GLU A 290 -11.28 -50.05 -46.28
CA GLU A 290 -11.41 -51.44 -45.80
C GLU A 290 -11.68 -52.48 -46.91
N LEU A 291 -11.50 -52.13 -48.19
CA LEU A 291 -11.62 -53.08 -49.29
C LEU A 291 -10.42 -52.98 -50.23
N TYR A 292 -9.25 -53.40 -49.73
CA TYR A 292 -8.17 -54.07 -50.47
C TYR A 292 -7.14 -54.68 -49.50
#